data_AF-A0A6M3LQG4-F1
#
_entry.id   AF-A0A6M3LQG4-F1
#
_cell.length_a   1.000
_cell.length_b   1.000
_cell.length_c   1.000
_cell.angle_alpha   90.00
_cell.angle_beta   90.00
_cell.angle_gamma   90.00
#
_symmetry.space_group_name_H-M   'P 1'
#
loop_
_entity.id
_entity.type
_entity.pdbx_description
1 polymer ?
#
loop_
_entity_poly.entity_id
_entity_poly.type
_entity_poly.pdbx_seq_one_letter_code
_entity_poly.pdbx_strand_id
1 'polypeptide(L)' 'MSPKNTKVEKMYKALVRDGMDKGKAVRIAQSKTGQALATGKKPKKKK' A
#
# COMPACT_ATOMS: atom_id res chain seq x y z
N MET A 1 -13.11 8.53 6.92
CA MET A 1 -12.78 7.12 7.24
C MET A 1 -11.53 6.73 6.46
N SER A 2 -10.35 7.00 7.02
CA SER A 2 -9.08 6.54 6.43
C SER A 2 -9.09 5.01 6.43
N PRO A 3 -8.56 4.32 5.39
CA PRO A 3 -8.73 2.88 5.25
C PRO A 3 -7.72 2.13 6.13
N LYS A 4 -7.85 2.35 7.45
CA LYS A 4 -7.21 1.57 8.52
C LYS A 4 -7.70 0.13 8.34
N ASN A 5 -6.81 -0.80 7.96
CA ASN A 5 -7.02 -2.24 7.71
C ASN A 5 -7.05 -2.74 6.26
N THR A 6 -6.54 -1.99 5.29
CA THR A 6 -6.42 -2.53 3.92
C THR A 6 -5.17 -3.39 3.75
N LYS A 7 -5.20 -4.34 2.80
CA LYS A 7 -4.08 -5.26 2.55
C LYS A 7 -2.80 -4.49 2.23
N VAL A 8 -2.91 -3.39 1.49
CA VAL A 8 -1.79 -2.49 1.15
C VAL A 8 -1.17 -1.84 2.38
N GLU A 9 -1.99 -1.40 3.34
CA GLU A 9 -1.50 -0.75 4.56
C GLU A 9 -0.78 -1.75 5.47
N LYS A 10 -1.35 -2.96 5.64
CA LYS A 10 -0.71 -4.03 6.44
C LYS A 10 0.65 -4.39 5.87
N MET A 11 0.74 -4.55 4.56
CA MET A 11 2.00 -4.87 3.88
C MET A 11 2.99 -3.71 3.97
N TYR A 12 2.55 -2.47 3.75
CA TYR A 12 3.39 -1.28 3.93
C TYR A 12 3.97 -1.20 5.35
N LYS A 13 3.14 -1.37 6.38
CA LYS A 13 3.60 -1.35 7.78
C LYS A 13 4.58 -2.48 8.09
N ALA A 14 4.36 -3.68 7.56
CA ALA A 14 5.30 -4.79 7.72
C ALA A 14 6.66 -4.44 7.10
N LEU A 15 6.68 -3.97 5.85
CA LEU A 15 7.92 -3.60 5.16
C LEU A 15 8.67 -2.47 5.86
N VAL A 16 7.96 -1.44 6.34
CA VAL A 16 8.59 -0.36 7.11
C VAL A 16 9.12 -0.85 8.45
N ARG A 17 8.40 -1.76 9.13
CA ARG A 17 8.85 -2.37 10.39
C ARG A 17 10.11 -3.22 10.18
N ASP A 18 10.25 -3.82 9.01
CA ASP A 18 11.43 -4.59 8.62
C ASP A 18 12.61 -3.68 8.19
N GLY A 19 12.50 -2.36 8.38
CA GLY A 19 13.56 -1.39 8.11
C GLY A 19 13.64 -0.92 6.66
N MET A 20 12.63 -1.24 5.84
CA MET A 20 12.62 -0.83 4.43
C MET A 20 12.32 0.66 4.28
N ASP A 21 12.96 1.28 3.29
CA ASP A 21 12.64 2.66 2.88
C ASP A 21 11.14 2.81 2.56
N LYS A 22 10.54 3.89 3.06
CA LYS A 22 9.11 4.15 2.93
C LYS A 22 8.68 4.20 1.46
N GLY A 23 9.48 4.82 0.59
CA GLY A 23 9.18 4.93 -0.85
C GLY A 23 9.18 3.57 -1.55
N LYS A 24 10.17 2.72 -1.25
CA LYS A 24 10.20 1.33 -1.72
C LYS A 24 9.04 0.51 -1.17
N ALA A 25 8.75 0.63 0.13
CA ALA A 25 7.66 -0.08 0.78
C ALA A 25 6.30 0.27 0.16
N VAL A 26 6.04 1.55 -0.17
CA VAL A 26 4.82 1.96 -0.87
C VAL A 26 4.70 1.25 -2.22
N ARG A 27 5.75 1.29 -3.04
CA ARG A 27 5.73 0.68 -4.38
C ARG A 27 5.51 -0.83 -4.32
N ILE A 28 6.20 -1.52 -3.41
CA ILE A 28 6.07 -2.97 -3.24
C ILE A 28 4.66 -3.32 -2.75
N ALA A 29 4.15 -2.63 -1.73
CA ALA A 29 2.83 -2.87 -1.19
C ALA A 29 1.73 -2.65 -2.25
N GLN A 30 1.81 -1.55 -3.01
CA GLN A 30 0.84 -1.27 -4.08
C GLN A 30 0.93 -2.29 -5.22
N SER A 31 2.15 -2.67 -5.65
CA SER A 31 2.36 -3.66 -6.71
C SER A 31 1.83 -5.04 -6.32
N LYS A 32 2.10 -5.50 -5.10
CA LYS A 32 1.65 -6.80 -4.60
C LYS A 32 0.14 -6.87 -4.36
N THR A 33 -0.47 -5.78 -3.90
CA THR A 33 -1.89 -5.79 -3.52
C THR A 33 -2.82 -5.27 -4.61
N GLY A 34 -2.30 -4.54 -5.59
CA GLY A 34 -3.08 -3.84 -6.62
C GLY A 34 -3.96 -2.72 -6.05
N GLN A 35 -3.74 -2.30 -4.81
CA GLN A 35 -4.50 -1.26 -4.13
C GLN A 35 -3.62 -0.02 -3.95
N ALA A 36 -4.23 1.17 -4.03
CA ALA A 36 -3.54 2.41 -3.73
C ALA A 36 -3.38 2.55 -2.21
N LEU A 37 -2.17 2.90 -1.72
CA LEU A 37 -1.92 3.04 -0.28
C LEU A 37 -2.81 4.11 0.36
N ALA A 38 -3.10 5.19 -0.36
CA ALA A 38 -3.89 6.32 0.15
C ALA A 38 -5.36 5.96 0.41
N THR A 39 -5.96 5.12 -0.43
CA THR A 39 -7.41 4.84 -0.40
C THR A 39 -7.73 3.38 -0.10
N GLY A 40 -6.72 2.51 -0.13
CA GLY A 40 -6.88 1.06 0.01
C GLY A 40 -7.79 0.41 -1.03
N LYS A 41 -8.10 1.14 -2.11
CA LYS A 41 -8.95 0.70 -3.22
C LYS A 41 -8.10 0.50 -4.46
N LYS A 42 -8.58 -0.32 -5.40
CA LYS A 42 -7.94 -0.44 -6.72
C LYS A 42 -7.93 0.95 -7.37
N PRO A 43 -6.77 1.42 -7.88
CA PRO A 43 -6.73 2.66 -8.64
C PRO A 43 -7.64 2.54 -9.86
N LYS A 44 -8.47 3.56 -10.12
CA LYS A 44 -9.29 3.60 -11.33
C LYS A 44 -8.32 3.69 -12.52
N LYS A 45 -8.29 2.66 -13.37
CA LYS A 45 -7.64 2.77 -14.68
C LYS A 45 -8.32 3.94 -15.40
N LYS A 46 -7.55 4.99 -15.72
CA LYS A 46 -8.00 5.95 -16.74
C LYS A 46 -8.01 5.16 -18.05
N LYS A 47 -9.21 5.00 -18.62
CA LYS A 47 -9.37 4.52 -20.00
C LYS A 47 -8.77 5.56 -20.94
#